data_AF-A0A3B6ASU3-F1
#
_entry.id   AF-A0A3B6ASU3-F1
#
_cell.length_a   1.000
_cell.length_b   1.000
_cell.length_c   1.000
_cell.angle_alpha   90.00
_cell.angle_beta   90.00
_cell.angle_gamma   90.00
#
_symmetry.space_group_name_H-M   'P 1'
#
loop_
_entity.id
_entity.type
_entity.pdbx_description
1 polymer ?
#
loop_
_entity_poly.entity_id
_entity_poly.type
_entity_poly.pdbx_seq_one_letter_code
_entity_poly.pdbx_strand_id
1 'polypeptide(L)'
;MSLVAACAAGARASLLSSSPSSSSRPCQALAHQVRAYRSLVSPAASRGGRRSTRLRVRAARLESTGVSVGFRAPQFELPEPLTGKIWTLDDFEGSPALLVMFICNHCPFVKHLKKDIAKLTSFYMEKGLASVAISSNSIVTHPQDGPEYMAEEAKLFKYPFPYLYDESQEVAKGFRAVCTPEFYLFKKDGRRPFELFYHGQFDDSRPSNNVPVTGRDLSRAIDCALSGQELPFDQKPSVGCSIKWHK
;
A
#
# COMPACT_ATOMS: atom_id res chain seq x y z
N MET A 1 -13.84 -45.24 32.62
CA MET A 1 -13.97 -44.37 33.82
C MET A 1 -13.96 -42.94 33.28
N SER A 2 -15.11 -42.39 32.90
CA SER A 2 -16.12 -41.73 33.75
C SER A 2 -15.74 -40.32 34.18
N LEU A 3 -16.52 -39.36 33.64
CA LEU A 3 -17.10 -38.16 34.30
C LEU A 3 -16.11 -37.06 34.74
N VAL A 4 -16.43 -35.76 34.90
CA VAL A 4 -17.55 -34.85 34.62
C VAL A 4 -16.99 -33.42 34.86
N ALA A 5 -17.69 -32.44 34.29
CA ALA A 5 -17.61 -30.99 34.45
C ALA A 5 -17.31 -30.42 35.86
N ALA A 6 -16.83 -29.15 35.89
CA ALA A 6 -17.34 -28.14 36.82
C ALA A 6 -17.02 -26.70 36.34
N CYS A 7 -18.07 -25.90 36.13
CA CYS A 7 -18.05 -24.44 36.20
C CYS A 7 -17.89 -23.98 37.65
N ALA A 8 -17.29 -22.81 37.88
CA ALA A 8 -17.60 -21.98 39.04
C ALA A 8 -17.39 -20.49 38.72
N ALA A 9 -18.44 -19.72 39.00
CA ALA A 9 -18.53 -18.28 38.92
C ALA A 9 -17.90 -17.60 40.16
N GLY A 10 -17.55 -16.32 40.03
CA GLY A 10 -17.13 -15.49 41.16
C GLY A 10 -17.21 -14.00 40.83
N ALA A 11 -18.35 -13.39 41.13
CA ALA A 11 -18.60 -11.95 41.04
C ALA A 11 -18.08 -11.18 42.27
N ARG A 12 -17.72 -9.90 42.09
CA ARG A 12 -17.86 -8.75 43.03
C ARG A 12 -17.21 -7.53 42.35
N ALA A 13 -17.94 -6.54 41.83
CA ALA A 13 -18.81 -5.54 42.45
C ALA A 13 -18.08 -4.54 43.36
N SER A 14 -18.34 -3.25 43.04
CA SER A 14 -18.47 -2.09 43.93
C SER A 14 -17.29 -1.12 44.06
N LEU A 15 -17.43 0.10 43.51
CA LEU A 15 -17.83 1.38 44.17
C LEU A 15 -16.53 2.23 44.35
N LEU A 16 -16.44 3.56 44.27
CA LEU A 16 -17.36 4.69 44.25
C LEU A 16 -16.53 5.96 43.96
N SER A 17 -17.18 6.99 43.37
CA SER A 17 -16.99 8.44 43.63
C SER A 17 -15.63 9.08 43.25
N SER A 18 -15.52 10.33 42.78
CA SER A 18 -16.39 11.51 42.85
C SER A 18 -15.83 12.60 41.92
N SER A 19 -16.72 13.32 41.23
CA SER A 19 -16.46 14.66 40.67
C SER A 19 -16.57 15.74 41.75
N PRO A 20 -16.03 16.95 41.55
CA PRO A 20 -16.89 18.11 41.17
C PRO A 20 -16.18 19.06 40.18
N SER A 21 -16.78 19.57 39.09
CA SER A 21 -17.80 20.62 38.92
C SER A 21 -17.45 22.02 39.48
N SER A 22 -17.42 23.03 38.59
CA SER A 22 -18.15 24.31 38.67
C SER A 22 -17.43 25.39 37.82
N SER A 23 -18.09 25.94 36.78
CA SER A 23 -18.83 27.24 36.78
C SER A 23 -17.89 28.41 36.42
N SER A 24 -18.23 29.53 35.78
CA SER A 24 -19.43 30.15 35.19
C SER A 24 -18.89 31.39 34.42
N ARG A 25 -19.22 31.63 33.14
CA ARG A 25 -20.26 32.56 32.61
C ARG A 25 -19.92 34.08 32.71
N PRO A 26 -20.63 34.98 31.97
CA PRO A 26 -20.08 35.81 30.90
C PRO A 26 -20.06 37.32 31.23
N CYS A 27 -19.51 38.17 30.35
CA CYS A 27 -19.79 39.61 30.41
C CYS A 27 -19.81 40.29 29.04
N GLN A 28 -20.70 41.27 28.93
CA GLN A 28 -21.27 41.87 27.74
C GLN A 28 -20.52 43.12 27.25
N ALA A 29 -20.75 43.42 25.96
CA ALA A 29 -20.97 44.73 25.34
C ALA A 29 -19.99 45.91 25.58
N LEU A 30 -19.55 46.53 24.48
CA LEU A 30 -19.79 47.96 24.24
C LEU A 30 -19.53 48.33 22.77
N ALA A 31 -20.55 48.95 22.17
CA ALA A 31 -20.50 49.61 20.89
C ALA A 31 -19.90 51.01 21.07
N HIS A 32 -19.03 51.44 20.15
CA HIS A 32 -18.81 52.86 19.89
C HIS A 32 -18.67 53.12 18.38
N GLN A 33 -19.58 53.96 17.90
CA GLN A 33 -19.58 54.60 16.60
C GLN A 33 -18.40 55.58 16.50
N VAL A 34 -17.70 55.59 15.36
CA VAL A 34 -17.11 56.81 14.82
C VAL A 34 -17.39 56.89 13.32
N ARG A 35 -17.85 58.08 12.92
CA ARG A 35 -18.32 58.50 11.60
C ARG A 35 -17.23 58.44 10.51
N ALA A 36 -17.74 58.09 9.34
CA ALA A 36 -17.30 58.40 7.98
C ALA A 36 -16.27 59.53 7.78
N TYR A 37 -15.25 59.22 6.97
CA TYR A 37 -14.68 60.16 5.99
C TYR A 37 -14.62 59.48 4.62
N ARG A 38 -15.44 59.98 3.69
CA ARG A 38 -15.36 59.69 2.24
C ARG A 38 -14.15 60.45 1.68
N SER A 39 -13.20 59.75 1.10
CA SER A 39 -12.30 60.33 0.09
C SER A 39 -12.49 59.56 -1.21
N LEU A 40 -12.90 60.31 -2.23
CA LEU A 40 -13.19 59.87 -3.58
C LEU A 40 -11.89 59.82 -4.38
N VAL A 41 -11.37 58.63 -4.67
CA VAL A 41 -10.45 58.45 -5.81
C VAL A 41 -10.66 57.07 -6.44
N SER A 42 -11.05 57.06 -7.71
CA SER A 42 -10.88 55.97 -8.67
C SER A 42 -11.04 56.58 -10.08
N PRO A 43 -10.55 55.96 -11.17
CA PRO A 43 -9.83 54.68 -11.27
C PRO A 43 -8.53 54.76 -12.10
N ALA A 44 -7.64 53.77 -11.96
CA ALA A 44 -6.63 53.48 -12.99
C ALA A 44 -6.43 51.97 -13.16
N ALA A 45 -6.93 51.50 -14.30
CA ALA A 45 -6.50 50.39 -15.14
C ALA A 45 -5.64 49.25 -14.52
N SER A 46 -6.29 48.10 -14.43
CA SER A 46 -5.81 46.76 -14.82
C SER A 46 -4.29 46.52 -14.91
N ARG A 47 -3.74 45.77 -13.95
CA ARG A 47 -2.61 44.88 -14.21
C ARG A 47 -2.89 43.49 -13.65
N GLY A 48 -2.75 42.52 -14.55
CA GLY A 48 -3.27 41.16 -14.45
C GLY A 48 -2.93 40.43 -13.16
N GLY A 49 -3.96 39.80 -12.59
CA GLY A 49 -3.77 38.78 -11.57
C GLY A 49 -2.90 37.65 -12.12
N ARG A 50 -1.71 37.47 -11.54
CA ARG A 50 -0.97 36.22 -11.68
C ARG A 50 -1.79 35.14 -10.98
N ARG A 51 -2.63 34.44 -11.75
CA ARG A 51 -3.15 33.13 -11.35
C ARG A 51 -1.94 32.27 -11.03
N SER A 52 -1.72 32.00 -9.74
CA SER A 52 -0.87 30.91 -9.31
C SER A 52 -1.50 29.63 -9.83
N THR A 53 -1.08 29.21 -11.03
CA THR A 53 -1.32 27.85 -11.49
C THR A 53 -0.54 26.96 -10.53
N ARG A 54 -1.20 26.43 -9.49
CA ARG A 54 -0.72 25.23 -8.82
C ARG A 54 -0.44 24.24 -9.93
N LEU A 55 0.85 24.01 -10.21
CA LEU A 55 1.28 22.97 -11.11
C LEU A 55 0.82 21.67 -10.45
N ARG A 56 -0.38 21.20 -10.82
CA ARG A 56 -0.79 19.83 -10.53
C ARG A 56 0.13 18.98 -11.40
N VAL A 57 1.27 18.57 -10.86
CA VAL A 57 2.03 17.46 -11.40
C VAL A 57 1.08 16.26 -11.35
N ARG A 58 0.33 16.06 -12.43
CA ARG A 58 -0.36 14.80 -12.67
C ARG A 58 0.77 13.84 -12.95
N ALA A 59 1.22 13.11 -11.92
CA ALA A 59 2.09 11.96 -12.14
C ALA A 59 1.42 11.11 -13.23
N ALA A 60 2.13 10.89 -14.34
CA ALA A 60 1.60 10.11 -15.44
C ALA A 60 1.24 8.72 -14.90
N ARG A 61 -0.03 8.34 -15.11
CA ARG A 61 -0.56 7.03 -14.76
C ARG A 61 -0.04 6.04 -15.81
N LEU A 62 0.56 4.95 -15.35
CA LEU A 62 1.12 3.92 -16.22
C LEU A 62 0.44 2.58 -15.92
N GLU A 63 0.17 1.82 -16.97
CA GLU A 63 -0.35 0.46 -16.88
C GLU A 63 0.82 -0.52 -16.95
N SER A 64 0.71 -1.65 -16.25
CA SER A 64 1.71 -2.71 -16.31
C SER A 64 1.81 -3.28 -17.73
N THR A 65 3.02 -3.58 -18.17
CA THR A 65 3.26 -4.15 -19.50
C THR A 65 3.04 -5.66 -19.50
N GLY A 66 2.53 -6.22 -20.59
CA GLY A 66 2.34 -7.66 -20.71
C GLY A 66 3.65 -8.44 -20.58
N VAL A 67 3.74 -9.28 -19.55
CA VAL A 67 4.76 -10.33 -19.41
C VAL A 67 4.12 -11.67 -19.75
N SER A 68 4.75 -12.47 -20.62
CA SER A 68 4.18 -13.72 -21.11
C SER A 68 4.13 -14.82 -20.04
N VAL A 69 3.11 -15.68 -20.11
CA VAL A 69 3.04 -16.93 -19.34
C VAL A 69 4.32 -17.76 -19.57
N GLY A 70 4.90 -18.29 -18.50
CA GLY A 70 6.21 -18.98 -18.53
C GLY A 70 7.42 -18.09 -18.19
N PHE A 71 7.21 -16.81 -17.92
CA PHE A 71 8.22 -15.94 -17.32
C PHE A 71 8.64 -16.47 -15.95
N ARG A 72 9.93 -16.77 -15.79
CA ARG A 72 10.49 -17.22 -14.51
C ARG A 72 10.79 -16.03 -13.61
N ALA A 73 10.54 -16.18 -12.32
CA ALA A 73 10.92 -15.15 -11.34
C ALA A 73 12.44 -14.88 -11.44
N PRO A 74 12.85 -13.64 -11.75
CA PRO A 74 14.26 -13.25 -11.69
C PRO A 74 14.82 -13.49 -10.28
N GLN A 75 16.07 -13.94 -10.23
CA GLN A 75 16.83 -14.03 -8.99
C GLN A 75 17.05 -12.63 -8.42
N PHE A 76 17.02 -12.51 -7.10
CA PHE A 76 17.30 -11.27 -6.38
C PHE A 76 18.00 -11.57 -5.06
N GLU A 77 18.73 -10.58 -4.57
CA GLU A 77 19.34 -10.55 -3.24
C GLU A 77 19.19 -9.12 -2.73
N LEU A 78 18.22 -8.87 -1.85
CA LEU A 78 17.84 -7.53 -1.45
C LEU A 78 17.74 -7.40 0.08
N PRO A 79 18.17 -6.25 0.65
CA PRO A 79 18.01 -5.99 2.07
C PRO A 79 16.57 -5.63 2.44
N GLU A 80 16.11 -6.14 3.58
CA GLU A 80 14.91 -5.68 4.27
C GLU A 80 15.29 -4.59 5.29
N PRO A 81 14.89 -3.31 5.09
CA PRO A 81 15.26 -2.23 6.01
C PRO A 81 14.78 -2.40 7.45
N LEU A 82 13.67 -3.11 7.66
CA LEU A 82 13.08 -3.30 8.99
C LEU A 82 13.94 -4.18 9.90
N THR A 83 14.49 -5.26 9.34
CA THR A 83 15.19 -6.30 10.11
C THR A 83 16.70 -6.33 9.82
N GLY A 84 17.13 -5.75 8.71
CA GLY A 84 18.48 -5.88 8.18
C GLY A 84 18.77 -7.23 7.51
N LYS A 85 17.80 -8.16 7.46
CA LYS A 85 17.97 -9.45 6.79
C LYS A 85 18.10 -9.23 5.28
N ILE A 86 19.05 -9.93 4.66
CA ILE A 86 19.10 -10.09 3.21
C ILE A 86 18.18 -11.24 2.80
N TRP A 87 17.32 -11.00 1.82
CA TRP A 87 16.37 -11.96 1.29
C TRP A 87 16.70 -12.33 -0.15
N THR A 88 16.59 -13.60 -0.48
CA THR A 88 16.74 -14.12 -1.84
C THR A 88 15.46 -14.79 -2.34
N LEU A 89 15.41 -15.15 -3.63
CA LEU A 89 14.28 -15.94 -4.14
C LEU A 89 14.19 -17.31 -3.43
N ASP A 90 15.33 -17.89 -3.07
CA ASP A 90 15.44 -19.21 -2.45
C ASP A 90 14.79 -19.28 -1.06
N ASP A 91 14.76 -18.15 -0.32
CA ASP A 91 14.04 -18.04 0.96
C ASP A 91 12.53 -18.37 0.83
N PHE A 92 11.97 -18.28 -0.38
CA PHE A 92 10.56 -18.53 -0.66
C PHE A 92 10.30 -19.88 -1.32
N GLU A 93 11.33 -20.68 -1.62
CA GLU A 93 11.18 -21.97 -2.30
C GLU A 93 10.35 -22.99 -1.52
N GLY A 94 10.14 -22.81 -0.22
CA GLY A 94 9.25 -23.66 0.57
C GLY A 94 7.77 -23.56 0.17
N SER A 95 7.35 -22.46 -0.47
CA SER A 95 5.94 -22.15 -0.71
C SER A 95 5.46 -22.54 -2.12
N PRO A 96 4.26 -23.14 -2.28
CA PRO A 96 3.71 -23.50 -3.59
C PRO A 96 3.44 -22.30 -4.52
N ALA A 97 3.27 -21.11 -3.94
CA ALA A 97 3.07 -19.87 -4.68
C ALA A 97 3.83 -18.72 -4.01
N LEU A 98 4.27 -17.76 -4.83
CA LEU A 98 4.98 -16.55 -4.40
C LEU A 98 4.34 -15.32 -5.04
N LEU A 99 3.91 -14.37 -4.21
CA LEU A 99 3.47 -13.05 -4.65
C LEU A 99 4.61 -12.05 -4.49
N VAL A 100 5.14 -11.55 -5.61
CA VAL A 100 6.09 -10.42 -5.66
C VAL A 100 5.32 -9.15 -6.00
N MET A 101 5.55 -8.08 -5.24
CA MET A 101 4.83 -6.82 -5.38
C MET A 101 5.80 -5.65 -5.48
N PHE A 102 5.75 -4.89 -6.57
CA PHE A 102 6.46 -3.62 -6.65
C PHE A 102 5.56 -2.51 -6.10
N ILE A 103 5.94 -1.93 -4.97
CA ILE A 103 5.17 -0.89 -4.25
C ILE A 103 6.07 0.28 -3.86
N CYS A 104 5.47 1.34 -3.32
CA CYS A 104 6.20 2.44 -2.70
C CYS A 104 5.35 3.18 -1.67
N ASN A 105 5.97 4.01 -0.84
CA ASN A 105 5.32 4.61 0.33
C ASN A 105 4.42 5.80 -0.05
N HIS A 106 4.77 6.52 -1.12
CA HIS A 106 4.10 7.79 -1.44
C HIS A 106 2.98 7.72 -2.48
N CYS A 107 2.96 6.67 -3.31
CA CYS A 107 2.05 6.57 -4.45
C CYS A 107 0.58 6.52 -3.98
N PRO A 108 -0.33 7.35 -4.55
CA PRO A 108 -1.74 7.32 -4.17
C PRO A 108 -2.42 5.98 -4.45
N PHE A 109 -1.98 5.24 -5.48
CA PHE A 109 -2.51 3.91 -5.78
C PHE A 109 -2.07 2.87 -4.74
N VAL A 110 -0.83 2.94 -4.24
CA VAL A 110 -0.37 2.05 -3.16
C VAL A 110 -1.04 2.43 -1.84
N LYS A 111 -1.12 3.72 -1.52
CA LYS A 111 -1.82 4.20 -0.32
C LYS A 111 -3.28 3.77 -0.24
N HIS A 112 -3.93 3.67 -1.40
CA HIS A 112 -5.30 3.16 -1.54
C HIS A 112 -5.42 1.68 -1.19
N LEU A 113 -4.37 0.88 -1.44
CA LEU A 113 -4.42 -0.59 -1.27
C LEU A 113 -3.65 -1.14 -0.07
N LYS A 114 -2.73 -0.40 0.55
CA LYS A 114 -1.77 -0.96 1.53
C LYS A 114 -2.38 -1.73 2.71
N LYS A 115 -3.54 -1.29 3.23
CA LYS A 115 -4.25 -2.00 4.29
C LYS A 115 -4.80 -3.35 3.81
N ASP A 116 -5.36 -3.34 2.60
CA ASP A 116 -5.97 -4.52 1.99
C ASP A 116 -4.91 -5.51 1.47
N ILE A 117 -3.75 -5.01 1.00
CA ILE A 117 -2.58 -5.85 0.70
C ILE A 117 -2.16 -6.59 1.97
N ALA A 118 -1.90 -5.88 3.08
CA ALA A 118 -1.50 -6.51 4.34
C ALA A 118 -2.50 -7.58 4.80
N LYS A 119 -3.80 -7.24 4.79
CA LYS A 119 -4.90 -8.15 5.16
C LYS A 119 -4.95 -9.39 4.27
N LEU A 120 -4.90 -9.20 2.94
CA LEU A 120 -4.96 -10.29 1.97
C LEU A 120 -3.76 -11.22 2.12
N THR A 121 -2.55 -10.67 2.21
CA THR A 121 -1.34 -11.47 2.36
C THR A 121 -1.34 -12.23 3.69
N SER A 122 -1.73 -11.61 4.81
CA SER A 122 -1.83 -12.32 6.09
C SER A 122 -2.72 -13.55 5.98
N PHE A 123 -3.90 -13.39 5.38
CA PHE A 123 -4.86 -14.47 5.19
C PHE A 123 -4.33 -15.61 4.31
N TYR A 124 -3.64 -15.29 3.22
CA TYR A 124 -3.14 -16.30 2.29
C TYR A 124 -1.81 -16.92 2.70
N MET A 125 -0.99 -16.23 3.50
CA MET A 125 0.24 -16.79 4.07
C MET A 125 -0.06 -17.97 4.99
N GLU A 126 -1.16 -17.91 5.75
CA GLU A 126 -1.66 -19.05 6.55
C GLU A 126 -2.04 -20.27 5.69
N LYS A 127 -2.25 -20.06 4.38
CA LYS A 127 -2.61 -21.10 3.39
C LYS A 127 -1.45 -21.52 2.50
N GLY A 128 -0.24 -21.06 2.78
CA GLY A 128 0.98 -21.44 2.05
C GLY A 128 1.44 -20.46 0.97
N LEU A 129 0.80 -19.29 0.81
CA LEU A 129 1.34 -18.23 -0.05
C LEU A 129 2.61 -17.65 0.58
N ALA A 130 3.71 -17.57 -0.17
CA ALA A 130 4.80 -16.65 0.15
C ALA A 130 4.49 -15.27 -0.44
N SER A 131 4.90 -14.20 0.23
CA SER A 131 4.72 -12.83 -0.25
C SER A 131 5.96 -12.00 0.03
N VAL A 132 6.29 -11.09 -0.89
CA VAL A 132 7.40 -10.15 -0.78
C VAL A 132 7.03 -8.85 -1.49
N ALA A 133 7.34 -7.72 -0.85
CA ALA A 133 7.22 -6.39 -1.46
C ALA A 133 8.60 -5.83 -1.78
N ILE A 134 8.72 -5.09 -2.87
CA ILE A 134 9.98 -4.48 -3.32
C ILE A 134 9.71 -3.00 -3.64
N SER A 135 10.52 -2.10 -3.09
CA SER A 135 10.59 -0.69 -3.48
C SER A 135 11.85 -0.45 -4.29
N SER A 136 11.67 0.01 -5.53
CA SER A 136 12.76 0.33 -6.46
C SER A 136 12.79 1.82 -6.82
N ASN A 137 12.13 2.68 -6.03
CA ASN A 137 12.06 4.11 -6.34
C ASN A 137 13.34 4.84 -5.90
N SER A 138 13.81 5.75 -6.75
CA SER A 138 14.96 6.62 -6.49
C SER A 138 14.72 7.52 -5.28
N ILE A 139 15.47 7.31 -4.21
CA ILE A 139 15.43 8.10 -2.98
C ILE A 139 15.96 9.53 -3.16
N VAL A 140 16.74 9.79 -4.20
CA VAL A 140 17.22 11.15 -4.53
C VAL A 140 16.05 12.03 -4.95
N THR A 141 15.12 11.48 -5.73
CA THR A 141 13.95 12.22 -6.22
C THR A 141 12.74 12.06 -5.32
N HIS A 142 12.64 10.93 -4.61
CA HIS A 142 11.54 10.59 -3.71
C HIS A 142 12.08 10.05 -2.38
N PRO A 143 12.66 10.90 -1.52
CA PRO A 143 13.28 10.48 -0.25
C PRO A 143 12.38 9.66 0.66
N GLN A 144 11.06 9.91 0.59
CA GLN A 144 10.06 9.19 1.37
C GLN A 144 9.91 7.69 1.03
N ASP A 145 10.49 7.23 -0.09
CA ASP A 145 10.55 5.81 -0.43
C ASP A 145 11.85 5.14 0.05
N GLY A 146 12.67 5.85 0.84
CA GLY A 146 13.93 5.33 1.34
C GLY A 146 13.79 4.31 2.48
N PRO A 147 14.87 3.56 2.77
CA PRO A 147 14.87 2.43 3.71
C PRO A 147 14.28 2.74 5.10
N GLU A 148 14.59 3.91 5.67
CA GLU A 148 14.06 4.33 6.97
C GLU A 148 12.53 4.40 6.97
N TYR A 149 11.95 5.12 6.00
CA TYR A 149 10.50 5.26 5.86
C TYR A 149 9.81 3.95 5.45
N MET A 150 10.50 3.08 4.71
CA MET A 150 10.01 1.74 4.41
C MET A 150 9.86 0.90 5.68
N ALA A 151 10.85 0.94 6.57
CA ALA A 151 10.79 0.23 7.86
C ALA A 151 9.67 0.79 8.76
N GLU A 152 9.48 2.11 8.78
CA GLU A 152 8.36 2.74 9.48
C GLU A 152 7.00 2.32 8.91
N GLU A 153 6.86 2.31 7.57
CA GLU A 153 5.62 1.91 6.92
C GLU A 153 5.29 0.43 7.18
N ALA A 154 6.28 -0.45 7.09
CA ALA A 154 6.12 -1.87 7.41
C ALA A 154 5.64 -2.10 8.85
N LYS A 155 6.19 -1.36 9.83
CA LYS A 155 5.74 -1.40 11.23
C LYS A 155 4.31 -0.86 11.37
N LEU A 156 4.01 0.27 10.75
CA LEU A 156 2.72 0.97 10.88
C LEU A 156 1.56 0.14 10.31
N PHE A 157 1.75 -0.48 9.15
CA PHE A 157 0.74 -1.32 8.50
C PHE A 157 0.84 -2.80 8.85
N LYS A 158 1.84 -3.17 9.69
CA LYS A 158 2.09 -4.53 10.14
C LYS A 158 2.18 -5.49 8.97
N TYR A 159 3.03 -5.16 7.98
CA TYR A 159 3.21 -6.03 6.84
C TYR A 159 3.68 -7.42 7.30
N PRO A 160 2.97 -8.49 6.93
CA PRO A 160 3.34 -9.85 7.33
C PRO A 160 4.48 -10.42 6.47
N PHE A 161 4.85 -9.70 5.40
CA PHE A 161 5.87 -10.05 4.42
C PHE A 161 7.07 -9.10 4.51
N PRO A 162 8.25 -9.52 4.06
CA PRO A 162 9.41 -8.64 3.95
C PRO A 162 9.17 -7.54 2.91
N TYR A 163 9.58 -6.31 3.25
CA TYR A 163 9.56 -5.16 2.35
C TYR A 163 10.99 -4.75 2.00
N LEU A 164 11.42 -5.12 0.80
CA LEU A 164 12.81 -5.09 0.35
C LEU A 164 13.12 -3.81 -0.42
N TYR A 165 14.35 -3.32 -0.29
CA TYR A 165 14.83 -2.14 -1.01
C TYR A 165 15.75 -2.54 -2.17
N ASP A 166 15.32 -2.23 -3.39
CA ASP A 166 16.05 -2.46 -4.64
C ASP A 166 16.75 -1.17 -5.08
N GLU A 167 17.91 -0.90 -4.47
CA GLU A 167 18.67 0.32 -4.71
C GLU A 167 19.19 0.44 -6.14
N SER A 168 19.62 -0.66 -6.76
CA SER A 168 20.17 -0.62 -8.13
C SER A 168 19.09 -0.52 -9.20
N GLN A 169 17.85 -0.85 -8.84
CA GLN A 169 16.69 -0.98 -9.73
C GLN A 169 16.82 -2.14 -10.74
N GLU A 170 17.84 -2.99 -10.61
CA GLU A 170 18.06 -4.12 -11.51
C GLU A 170 17.00 -5.21 -11.31
N VAL A 171 16.48 -5.37 -10.08
CA VAL A 171 15.41 -6.33 -9.83
C VAL A 171 14.12 -5.85 -10.50
N ALA A 172 13.74 -4.58 -10.36
CA ALA A 172 12.62 -4.02 -11.12
C ALA A 172 12.77 -4.17 -12.64
N LYS A 173 13.96 -3.91 -13.20
CA LYS A 173 14.23 -4.12 -14.63
C LYS A 173 14.12 -5.58 -15.03
N GLY A 174 14.65 -6.50 -14.21
CA GLY A 174 14.56 -7.95 -14.43
C GLY A 174 13.12 -8.43 -14.49
N PHE A 175 12.26 -7.96 -13.59
CA PHE A 175 10.82 -8.24 -13.58
C PHE A 175 10.04 -7.47 -14.66
N ARG A 176 10.68 -6.49 -15.32
CA ARG A 176 10.04 -5.53 -16.24
C ARG A 176 8.92 -4.75 -15.56
N ALA A 177 9.08 -4.46 -14.28
CA ALA A 177 8.14 -3.64 -13.52
C ALA A 177 8.21 -2.19 -14.02
N VAL A 178 7.05 -1.55 -14.12
CA VAL A 178 6.91 -0.20 -14.69
C VAL A 178 6.13 0.73 -13.77
N CYS A 179 5.27 0.22 -12.89
CA CYS A 179 4.38 1.02 -12.06
C CYS A 179 4.30 0.52 -10.61
N THR A 180 3.71 1.35 -9.74
CA THR A 180 3.39 0.98 -8.35
C THR A 180 1.92 1.29 -8.03
N PRO A 181 1.14 0.32 -7.51
CA PRO A 181 1.50 -1.07 -7.26
C PRO A 181 1.50 -1.92 -8.55
N GLU A 182 2.35 -2.94 -8.58
CA GLU A 182 2.39 -3.94 -9.65
C GLU A 182 2.61 -5.33 -9.04
N PHE A 183 1.76 -6.30 -9.43
CA PHE A 183 1.67 -7.61 -8.79
C PHE A 183 2.09 -8.72 -9.74
N TYR A 184 2.92 -9.64 -9.25
CA TYR A 184 3.35 -10.84 -9.94
C TYR A 184 3.14 -12.04 -9.02
N LEU A 185 2.19 -12.89 -9.36
CA LEU A 185 1.95 -14.14 -8.68
C LEU A 185 2.59 -15.27 -9.48
N PHE A 186 3.57 -15.92 -8.88
CA PHE A 186 4.20 -17.12 -9.40
C PHE A 186 3.61 -18.34 -8.71
N LYS A 187 3.52 -19.44 -9.45
CA LYS A 187 3.26 -20.76 -8.90
C LYS A 187 4.39 -21.70 -9.25
N LYS A 188 4.53 -22.77 -8.48
CA LYS A 188 5.43 -23.88 -8.81
C LYS A 188 4.70 -25.21 -8.69
N ASP A 189 5.14 -26.16 -9.50
CA ASP A 189 4.71 -27.56 -9.42
C ASP A 189 5.86 -28.40 -8.82
N GLY A 190 5.69 -28.82 -7.56
CA GLY A 190 6.71 -29.56 -6.81
C GLY A 190 8.02 -28.80 -6.62
N ARG A 191 9.10 -29.33 -7.20
CA ARG A 191 10.46 -28.75 -7.16
C ARG A 191 10.83 -27.93 -8.39
N ARG A 192 9.85 -27.63 -9.26
CA ARG A 192 10.10 -26.79 -10.44
C ARG A 192 10.29 -25.32 -10.03
N PRO A 193 10.97 -24.50 -10.86
CA PRO A 193 11.08 -23.07 -10.63
C PRO A 193 9.72 -22.37 -10.57
N PHE A 194 9.68 -21.21 -9.92
CA PHE A 194 8.53 -20.31 -9.97
C PHE A 194 8.27 -19.81 -11.39
N GLU A 195 7.05 -20.05 -11.88
CA GLU A 195 6.57 -19.58 -13.18
C GLU A 195 5.40 -18.61 -13.00
N LEU A 196 5.41 -17.54 -13.78
CA LEU A 196 4.40 -16.49 -13.69
C LEU A 196 3.03 -17.07 -14.01
N PHE A 197 2.14 -16.99 -13.03
CA PHE A 197 0.76 -17.45 -13.13
C PHE A 197 -0.19 -16.27 -13.38
N TYR A 198 -0.04 -15.19 -12.60
CA TYR A 198 -0.85 -13.98 -12.73
C TYR A 198 0.00 -12.72 -12.66
N HIS A 199 -0.29 -11.76 -13.51
CA HIS A 199 0.29 -10.43 -13.54
C HIS A 199 -0.78 -9.41 -13.92
N GLY A 200 -1.13 -8.54 -12.98
CA GLY A 200 -2.25 -7.64 -13.20
C GLY A 200 -2.67 -6.88 -11.96
N GLN A 201 -3.90 -6.38 -11.97
CA GLN A 201 -4.46 -5.55 -10.91
C GLN A 201 -4.75 -6.32 -9.62
N PHE A 202 -4.95 -5.57 -8.53
CA PHE A 202 -5.48 -6.10 -7.28
C PHE A 202 -6.99 -6.39 -7.38
N ASP A 203 -7.73 -5.39 -7.88
CA ASP A 203 -9.16 -5.40 -8.17
C ASP A 203 -9.53 -4.18 -9.08
N ASP A 204 -10.82 -3.93 -9.29
CA ASP A 204 -11.34 -2.82 -10.09
C ASP A 204 -11.31 -1.44 -9.39
N SER A 205 -10.95 -1.39 -8.10
CA SER A 205 -10.91 -0.13 -7.34
C SER A 205 -9.74 0.74 -7.79
N ARG A 206 -9.94 2.05 -7.81
CA ARG A 206 -8.90 3.04 -8.08
C ARG A 206 -9.14 4.27 -7.20
N PRO A 207 -8.09 5.04 -6.85
CA PRO A 207 -8.26 6.29 -6.09
C PRO A 207 -9.23 7.29 -6.73
N SER A 208 -9.45 7.18 -8.04
CA SER A 208 -10.30 8.06 -8.84
C SER A 208 -11.73 7.56 -9.04
N ASN A 209 -12.09 6.36 -8.55
CA ASN A 209 -13.42 5.79 -8.72
C ASN A 209 -14.05 5.47 -7.35
N ASN A 210 -15.35 5.18 -7.36
CA ASN A 210 -16.12 4.87 -6.14
C ASN A 210 -16.29 3.35 -5.94
N VAL A 211 -15.42 2.54 -6.55
CA VAL A 211 -15.47 1.08 -6.40
C VAL A 211 -14.74 0.71 -5.11
N PRO A 212 -15.37 -0.02 -4.17
CA PRO A 212 -14.71 -0.47 -2.95
C PRO A 212 -13.51 -1.38 -3.24
N VAL A 213 -12.48 -1.33 -2.39
CA VAL A 213 -11.38 -2.30 -2.43
C VAL A 213 -11.89 -3.65 -1.98
N THR A 214 -11.64 -4.68 -2.78
CA THR A 214 -12.06 -6.07 -2.52
C THR A 214 -10.95 -7.09 -2.69
N GLY A 215 -9.87 -6.77 -3.42
CA GLY A 215 -8.81 -7.71 -3.80
C GLY A 215 -9.30 -8.89 -4.63
N ARG A 216 -10.42 -8.73 -5.36
CA ARG A 216 -11.16 -9.86 -5.97
C ARG A 216 -10.30 -10.62 -6.98
N ASP A 217 -9.60 -9.91 -7.85
CA ASP A 217 -8.86 -10.55 -8.95
C ASP A 217 -7.62 -11.25 -8.42
N LEU A 218 -6.88 -10.57 -7.54
CA LEU A 218 -5.69 -11.17 -6.92
C LEU A 218 -6.05 -12.35 -6.01
N SER A 219 -7.13 -12.26 -5.22
CA SER A 219 -7.59 -13.37 -4.36
C SER A 219 -7.96 -14.60 -5.20
N ARG A 220 -8.72 -14.41 -6.28
CA ARG A 220 -9.09 -15.50 -7.20
C ARG A 220 -7.87 -16.12 -7.86
N ALA A 221 -6.89 -15.31 -8.26
CA ALA A 221 -5.65 -15.82 -8.83
C ALA A 221 -4.85 -16.64 -7.81
N ILE A 222 -4.77 -16.20 -6.55
CA ILE A 222 -4.10 -16.94 -5.47
C ILE A 222 -4.84 -18.25 -5.18
N ASP A 223 -6.18 -18.22 -5.08
CA ASP A 223 -6.98 -19.44 -4.88
C ASP A 223 -6.71 -20.47 -5.99
N CYS A 224 -6.69 -20.05 -7.25
CA CYS A 224 -6.36 -20.93 -8.38
C CYS A 224 -4.92 -21.45 -8.30
N ALA A 225 -3.95 -20.60 -7.98
CA ALA A 225 -2.54 -21.00 -7.84
C ALA A 225 -2.34 -22.05 -6.75
N LEU A 226 -2.94 -21.85 -5.58
CA LEU A 226 -2.83 -22.75 -4.42
C LEU A 226 -3.62 -24.04 -4.59
N SER A 227 -4.71 -24.02 -5.36
CA SER A 227 -5.52 -25.22 -5.66
C SER A 227 -5.09 -25.98 -6.92
N GLY A 228 -4.10 -25.47 -7.66
CA GLY A 228 -3.63 -26.06 -8.91
C GLY A 228 -4.57 -25.88 -10.09
N GLN A 229 -5.58 -25.01 -9.99
CA GLN A 229 -6.51 -24.71 -11.08
C GLN A 229 -5.89 -23.74 -12.10
N GLU A 230 -6.43 -23.72 -13.32
CA GLU A 230 -6.11 -22.70 -14.32
C GLU A 230 -6.81 -21.37 -14.00
N LEU A 231 -6.30 -20.26 -14.54
CA LEU A 231 -6.95 -18.94 -14.40
C LEU A 231 -8.18 -18.87 -15.30
N PRO A 232 -9.40 -18.73 -14.76
CA PRO A 232 -10.62 -18.76 -15.55
C PRO A 232 -11.04 -17.37 -16.07
N PHE A 233 -10.13 -16.39 -16.10
CA PHE A 233 -10.45 -15.01 -16.44
C PHE A 233 -9.27 -14.24 -17.04
N ASP A 234 -9.59 -13.23 -17.84
CA ASP A 234 -8.62 -12.33 -18.44
C ASP A 234 -7.99 -11.39 -17.40
N GLN A 235 -6.68 -11.25 -17.47
CA GLN A 235 -5.91 -10.44 -16.54
C GLN A 235 -5.97 -8.97 -16.99
N LYS A 236 -6.48 -8.10 -16.12
CA LYS A 236 -6.41 -6.65 -16.34
C LYS A 236 -5.09 -6.11 -15.80
N PRO A 237 -4.42 -5.18 -16.51
CA PRO A 237 -3.14 -4.65 -16.06
C PRO A 237 -3.28 -3.90 -14.73
N SER A 238 -2.22 -3.96 -13.94
CA SER A 238 -2.05 -3.06 -12.79
C SER A 238 -1.95 -1.63 -13.27
N VAL A 239 -2.36 -0.68 -12.42
CA VAL A 239 -2.29 0.72 -12.80
C VAL A 239 -1.85 1.59 -11.64
N GLY A 240 -0.83 2.39 -11.88
CA GLY A 240 -0.11 3.08 -10.82
C GLY A 240 0.66 4.31 -11.27
N CYS A 241 1.42 4.88 -10.34
CA CYS A 241 2.48 5.82 -10.71
C CYS A 241 3.65 5.05 -11.32
N SER A 242 4.37 5.64 -12.26
CA SER A 242 5.61 5.02 -12.76
C SER A 242 6.62 4.79 -11.64
N ILE A 243 7.41 3.71 -11.75
CA ILE A 243 8.64 3.55 -10.95
C ILE A 243 9.54 4.77 -11.17
N LYS A 244 10.21 5.21 -10.10
CA LYS A 244 11.07 6.39 -10.09
C LYS A 244 12.49 5.99 -10.40
N TRP A 245 12.79 5.81 -11.68
CA TRP A 245 14.12 5.42 -12.15
C TRP A 245 15.20 6.44 -11.75
N HIS A 246 16.41 5.95 -11.49
CA HIS A 246 17.60 6.80 -11.36
C HIS A 246 17.83 7.58 -12.66
N LYS A 247 18.46 8.74 -12.52
CA LYS A 247 18.91 9.56 -13.64
C LYS A 247 20.36 9.27 -13.95
#